data_AF-Q10EG6-F1
#
_entry.id   AF-Q10EG6-F1
#
_cell.length_a   1.000
_cell.length_b   1.000
_cell.length_c   1.000
_cell.angle_alpha   90.00
_cell.angle_beta   90.00
_cell.angle_gamma   90.00
#
_symmetry.space_group_name_H-M   'P 1'
#
loop_
_entity.id
_entity.type
_entity.pdbx_description
1 polymer ?
#
loop_
_entity_poly.entity_id
_entity_poly.type
_entity_poly.pdbx_seq_one_letter_code
_entity_poly.pdbx_strand_id
1 'polypeptide(L)'
;MEGLTVQNALKGNRLFILDHHDHFMPFLDKINKLDGNFIYASRTILLLKDDGTLKPLAIELSLPHPDGQQHGAVSKVYTPANTGVESQIWQLAKAYASVNDSAWHQLISHWLNTHAVIEPFVIATNRQLSVVHPVHKLLSPHYRDTMNINALARQTLINADGIFEKTVFPGKYALEMSSVVYKNWKFTEQALPVDLVKRGVAVPDPTSPYNVRLLIKDYPYAVDGLVIWWAIERWVGEYLAIYYPNDGVLRGDEELQAWWKEVREVGHGDLKDQDWWPKMDTVQELTRACTIIIWIASALHAAVNFGQYPYAGFLPNRPTVSRRPMPEPGTEEYAKLERGGDEADLVFIHTITSQFQTILGISLIEILSKHSSDEVYLGQRDTPEWTSDAKALDAFKRFGSRLVDIENRIKDMNGNSALKNRNGPVKMPYMLLYPNTSDVTKEKGQGLTAMGIPNSISI
;
A
#
# COMPACT_ATOMS: atom_id res chain seq x y z
N MET A 1 -0.52 -29.75 -0.23
CA MET A 1 0.13 -28.69 -1.04
C MET A 1 0.17 -29.13 -2.51
N GLU A 2 -0.97 -29.50 -3.10
CA GLU A 2 -1.02 -30.11 -4.47
C GLU A 2 -0.08 -31.31 -4.64
N GLY A 3 -0.01 -32.18 -3.62
CA GLY A 3 0.92 -33.32 -3.61
C GLY A 3 2.40 -32.97 -3.35
N LEU A 4 2.78 -31.68 -3.29
CA LEU A 4 4.15 -31.28 -2.95
C LEU A 4 4.48 -31.54 -1.47
N THR A 5 5.76 -31.83 -1.21
CA THR A 5 6.39 -31.72 0.11
C THR A 5 6.77 -30.26 0.38
N VAL A 6 6.97 -29.90 1.66
CA VAL A 6 7.40 -28.53 2.04
C VAL A 6 8.71 -28.17 1.35
N GLN A 7 9.68 -29.08 1.33
CA GLN A 7 11.00 -28.87 0.73
C GLN A 7 10.88 -28.62 -0.78
N ASN A 8 10.00 -29.33 -1.48
CA ASN A 8 9.79 -29.10 -2.91
C ASN A 8 9.10 -27.77 -3.17
N ALA A 9 8.12 -27.38 -2.35
CA ALA A 9 7.45 -26.09 -2.47
C ALA A 9 8.42 -24.92 -2.20
N LEU A 10 9.32 -25.03 -1.22
CA LEU A 10 10.39 -24.05 -0.96
C LEU A 10 11.37 -23.96 -2.13
N LYS A 11 11.91 -25.10 -2.60
CA LYS A 11 12.84 -25.13 -3.75
C LYS A 11 12.23 -24.56 -5.03
N GLY A 12 10.92 -24.73 -5.20
CA GLY A 12 10.16 -24.20 -6.33
C GLY A 12 9.72 -22.74 -6.18
N ASN A 13 10.08 -22.04 -5.09
CA ASN A 13 9.58 -20.69 -4.77
C ASN A 13 8.04 -20.60 -4.79
N ARG A 14 7.37 -21.62 -4.25
CA ARG A 14 5.90 -21.73 -4.24
C ARG A 14 5.27 -21.41 -2.89
N LEU A 15 6.06 -21.18 -1.83
CA LEU A 15 5.55 -20.77 -0.52
C LEU A 15 5.77 -19.28 -0.29
N PHE A 16 4.71 -18.61 0.15
CA PHE A 16 4.67 -17.20 0.48
C PHE A 16 4.09 -17.03 1.89
N ILE A 17 4.33 -15.86 2.46
CA ILE A 17 3.92 -15.54 3.82
C ILE A 17 3.37 -14.12 3.87
N LEU A 18 2.26 -13.93 4.57
CA LEU A 18 1.83 -12.63 5.08
C LEU A 18 2.14 -12.64 6.57
N ASP A 19 3.22 -11.94 6.94
CA ASP A 19 3.75 -11.93 8.31
C ASP A 19 3.46 -10.61 9.00
N HIS A 20 2.48 -10.64 9.90
CA HIS A 20 2.13 -9.52 10.77
C HIS A 20 2.60 -9.76 12.22
N HIS A 21 3.21 -10.91 12.48
CA HIS A 21 3.47 -11.39 13.83
C HIS A 21 4.43 -10.47 14.59
N ASP A 22 5.63 -10.27 14.05
CA ASP A 22 6.70 -9.54 14.73
C ASP A 22 6.40 -8.05 14.89
N HIS A 23 5.55 -7.52 14.01
CA HIS A 23 5.13 -6.12 14.04
C HIS A 23 4.08 -5.84 15.12
N PHE A 24 3.13 -6.76 15.35
CA PHE A 24 2.08 -6.56 16.35
C PHE A 24 2.43 -7.13 17.73
N MET A 25 3.23 -8.19 17.81
CA MET A 25 3.56 -8.87 19.08
C MET A 25 4.01 -7.91 20.19
N PRO A 26 4.90 -6.91 19.95
CA PRO A 26 5.35 -6.00 21.00
C PRO A 26 4.23 -5.11 21.61
N PHE A 27 3.11 -4.95 20.91
CA PHE A 27 2.01 -4.05 21.30
C PHE A 27 0.79 -4.80 21.86
N LEU A 28 0.70 -6.11 21.70
CA LEU A 28 -0.52 -6.88 22.04
C LEU A 28 -0.93 -6.76 23.51
N ASP A 29 0.02 -6.80 24.45
CA ASP A 29 -0.30 -6.66 25.88
C ASP A 29 -0.96 -5.32 26.22
N LYS A 30 -0.63 -4.26 25.47
CA LYS A 30 -1.21 -2.93 25.65
C LYS A 30 -2.56 -2.83 24.93
N ILE A 31 -2.65 -3.36 23.70
CA ILE A 31 -3.82 -3.27 22.83
C ILE A 31 -4.97 -4.14 23.37
N ASN A 32 -4.70 -5.36 23.81
CA ASN A 32 -5.73 -6.27 24.34
C ASN A 32 -6.26 -5.88 25.73
N LYS A 33 -5.68 -4.83 26.35
CA LYS A 33 -6.23 -4.18 27.55
C LYS A 33 -7.17 -3.02 27.22
N LEU A 34 -7.33 -2.66 25.95
CA LEU A 34 -8.32 -1.67 25.52
C LEU A 34 -9.71 -2.29 25.52
N ASP A 35 -10.70 -1.53 25.96
CA ASP A 35 -12.08 -1.99 25.99
C ASP A 35 -12.59 -2.34 24.58
N GLY A 36 -13.27 -3.48 24.48
CA GLY A 36 -13.83 -3.95 23.22
C GLY A 36 -12.78 -4.35 22.18
N ASN A 37 -11.56 -4.72 22.60
CA ASN A 37 -10.48 -5.09 21.70
C ASN A 37 -9.83 -6.42 22.11
N PHE A 38 -9.64 -7.31 21.15
CA PHE A 38 -8.91 -8.55 21.33
C PHE A 38 -8.29 -8.99 19.99
N ILE A 39 -6.96 -8.89 19.90
CA ILE A 39 -6.19 -9.10 18.69
C ILE A 39 -5.17 -10.21 18.92
N TYR A 40 -4.93 -10.97 17.86
CA TYR A 40 -3.79 -11.89 17.75
C TYR A 40 -2.75 -11.30 16.81
N ALA A 41 -1.49 -11.62 17.04
CA ALA A 41 -0.43 -11.46 16.06
C ALA A 41 -0.51 -12.62 15.08
N SER A 42 -0.79 -12.33 13.81
CA SER A 42 -1.07 -13.35 12.80
C SER A 42 0.07 -13.58 11.81
N ARG A 43 0.17 -14.82 11.34
CA ARG A 43 1.01 -15.20 10.21
C ARG A 43 0.22 -16.13 9.30
N THR A 44 0.16 -15.81 8.01
CA THR A 44 -0.57 -16.61 7.02
C THR A 44 0.39 -17.23 6.02
N ILE A 45 0.35 -18.56 5.87
CA ILE A 45 1.15 -19.28 4.88
C ILE A 45 0.32 -19.50 3.62
N LEU A 46 0.90 -19.18 2.46
CA LEU A 46 0.25 -19.21 1.14
C LEU A 46 1.03 -20.13 0.20
N LEU A 47 0.33 -20.92 -0.60
CA LEU A 47 0.88 -21.73 -1.67
C LEU A 47 0.52 -21.12 -3.02
N LEU A 48 1.51 -20.83 -3.86
CA LEU A 48 1.30 -20.57 -5.27
C LEU A 48 0.99 -21.89 -5.97
N LYS A 49 -0.23 -22.05 -6.46
CA LYS A 49 -0.73 -23.23 -7.18
C LYS A 49 -0.16 -23.31 -8.61
N ASP A 50 -0.25 -24.50 -9.22
CA ASP A 50 0.21 -24.69 -10.60
C ASP A 50 -0.60 -23.86 -11.61
N ASP A 51 -1.84 -23.53 -11.26
CA ASP A 51 -2.70 -22.63 -12.02
C ASP A 51 -2.38 -21.14 -11.84
N GLY A 52 -1.31 -20.80 -11.10
CA GLY A 52 -0.82 -19.44 -10.88
C GLY A 52 -1.51 -18.68 -9.74
N THR A 53 -2.52 -19.25 -9.07
CA THR A 53 -3.26 -18.56 -7.99
C THR A 53 -2.72 -18.92 -6.59
N LEU A 54 -2.85 -18.00 -5.63
CA LEU A 54 -2.45 -18.25 -4.24
C LEU A 54 -3.56 -18.96 -3.45
N LYS A 55 -3.19 -19.94 -2.62
CA LYS A 55 -4.08 -20.65 -1.70
C LYS A 55 -3.55 -20.53 -0.26
N PRO A 56 -4.36 -20.04 0.70
CA PRO A 56 -3.97 -20.09 2.12
C PRO A 56 -3.90 -21.54 2.60
N LEU A 57 -2.82 -21.88 3.29
CA LEU A 57 -2.56 -23.21 3.84
C LEU A 57 -2.77 -23.27 5.35
N ALA A 58 -2.39 -22.22 6.05
CA ALA A 58 -2.47 -22.13 7.50
C ALA A 58 -2.48 -20.66 7.95
N ILE A 59 -3.14 -20.40 9.07
CA ILE A 59 -3.06 -19.13 9.80
C ILE A 59 -2.61 -19.47 11.22
N GLU A 60 -1.49 -18.91 11.62
CA GLU A 60 -1.05 -18.89 13.00
C GLU A 60 -1.63 -17.66 13.69
N LEU A 61 -2.25 -17.84 14.85
CA LEU A 61 -2.68 -16.76 15.72
C LEU A 61 -1.92 -16.86 17.05
N SER A 62 -1.19 -15.80 17.38
CA SER A 62 -0.24 -15.79 18.48
C SER A 62 -0.59 -14.71 19.50
N LEU A 63 -0.37 -15.01 20.78
CA LEU A 63 -0.45 -14.09 21.89
C LEU A 63 0.89 -14.04 22.64
N PRO A 64 1.20 -12.95 23.35
CA PRO A 64 2.30 -12.95 24.31
C PRO A 64 2.13 -14.07 25.33
N HIS A 65 3.24 -14.67 25.78
CA HIS A 65 3.19 -15.67 26.84
C HIS A 65 2.60 -15.06 28.14
N PRO A 66 1.73 -15.77 28.87
CA PRO A 66 1.07 -15.23 30.08
C PRO A 66 2.05 -14.78 31.17
N ASP A 67 3.23 -15.41 31.25
CA ASP A 67 4.30 -15.04 32.20
C ASP A 67 5.19 -13.86 31.72
N GLY A 68 4.87 -13.27 30.57
CA GLY A 68 5.55 -12.10 30.00
C GLY A 68 6.26 -12.36 28.67
N GLN A 69 6.47 -11.30 27.90
CA GLN A 69 7.02 -11.33 26.53
C GLN A 69 8.40 -12.01 26.43
N GLN A 70 9.20 -11.99 27.50
CA GLN A 70 10.52 -12.66 27.53
C GLN A 70 10.43 -14.18 27.36
N HIS A 71 9.24 -14.78 27.59
CA HIS A 71 8.99 -16.21 27.39
C HIS A 71 8.49 -16.53 25.97
N GLY A 72 8.41 -15.53 25.08
CA GLY A 72 8.00 -15.70 23.69
C GLY A 72 6.47 -15.62 23.50
N ALA A 73 5.98 -16.33 22.49
CA ALA A 73 4.57 -16.33 22.10
C ALA A 73 3.91 -17.70 22.33
N VAL A 74 2.62 -17.68 22.67
CA VAL A 74 1.76 -18.85 22.64
C VAL A 74 0.93 -18.80 21.36
N SER A 75 1.19 -19.76 20.47
CA SER A 75 0.59 -19.81 19.14
C SER A 75 -0.39 -20.97 18.99
N LYS A 76 -1.49 -20.72 18.28
CA LYS A 76 -2.39 -21.77 17.75
C LYS A 76 -2.41 -21.67 16.23
N VAL A 77 -2.37 -22.83 15.55
CA VAL A 77 -2.40 -22.92 14.09
C VAL A 77 -3.76 -23.43 13.64
N TYR A 78 -4.35 -22.71 12.70
CA TYR A 78 -5.64 -23.03 12.08
C TYR A 78 -5.41 -23.35 10.61
N THR A 79 -6.13 -24.35 10.10
CA THR A 79 -6.01 -24.81 8.71
C THR A 79 -7.36 -24.77 7.99
N PRO A 80 -7.38 -24.64 6.65
CA PRO A 80 -8.62 -24.65 5.88
C PRO A 80 -9.51 -25.85 6.15
N ALA A 81 -10.77 -25.59 6.47
CA ALA A 81 -11.86 -26.56 6.57
C ALA A 81 -13.11 -26.03 5.86
N ASN A 82 -13.92 -26.94 5.31
CA ASN A 82 -15.09 -26.60 4.48
C ASN A 82 -16.43 -27.01 5.09
N THR A 83 -16.42 -27.77 6.18
CA THR A 83 -17.63 -28.31 6.84
C THR A 83 -17.48 -28.27 8.36
N GLY A 84 -18.59 -28.35 9.08
CA GLY A 84 -18.59 -28.45 10.54
C GLY A 84 -18.16 -27.18 11.24
N VAL A 85 -17.89 -27.29 12.55
CA VAL A 85 -17.41 -26.19 13.38
C VAL A 85 -16.03 -25.68 12.92
N GLU A 86 -15.22 -26.56 12.34
CA GLU A 86 -13.88 -26.26 11.85
C GLU A 86 -13.89 -25.26 10.70
N SER A 87 -14.91 -25.27 9.83
CA SER A 87 -15.03 -24.26 8.76
C SER A 87 -15.35 -22.88 9.33
N GLN A 88 -16.14 -22.81 10.40
CA GLN A 88 -16.45 -21.57 11.11
C GLN A 88 -15.23 -21.03 11.85
N ILE A 89 -14.47 -21.91 12.52
CA ILE A 89 -13.18 -21.57 13.16
C ILE A 89 -12.19 -21.05 12.11
N TRP A 90 -12.11 -21.69 10.94
CA TRP A 90 -11.27 -21.21 9.84
C TRP A 90 -11.71 -19.84 9.32
N GLN A 91 -13.02 -19.59 9.24
CA GLN A 91 -13.56 -18.28 8.86
C GLN A 91 -13.18 -17.19 9.89
N LEU A 92 -13.24 -17.49 11.19
CA LEU A 92 -12.76 -16.59 12.25
C LEU A 92 -11.26 -16.36 12.17
N ALA A 93 -10.45 -17.40 11.93
CA ALA A 93 -9.00 -17.26 11.79
C ALA A 93 -8.62 -16.30 10.66
N LYS A 94 -9.31 -16.40 9.51
CA LYS A 94 -9.17 -15.43 8.41
C LYS A 94 -9.58 -14.01 8.84
N ALA A 95 -10.65 -13.86 9.62
CA ALA A 95 -11.06 -12.55 10.10
C ALA A 95 -9.99 -11.91 11.00
N TYR A 96 -9.39 -12.64 11.94
CA TYR A 96 -8.28 -12.12 12.76
C TYR A 96 -7.06 -11.71 11.91
N ALA A 97 -6.69 -12.53 10.93
CA ALA A 97 -5.62 -12.19 10.00
C ALA A 97 -5.96 -10.94 9.15
N SER A 98 -7.21 -10.81 8.71
CA SER A 98 -7.69 -9.62 8.00
C SER A 98 -7.73 -8.38 8.90
N VAL A 99 -7.99 -8.50 10.21
CA VAL A 99 -7.91 -7.37 11.15
C VAL A 99 -6.49 -6.82 11.24
N ASN A 100 -5.49 -7.70 11.37
CA ASN A 100 -4.07 -7.32 11.31
C ASN A 100 -3.75 -6.59 10.00
N ASP A 101 -4.18 -7.16 8.87
CA ASP A 101 -3.90 -6.59 7.55
C ASP A 101 -4.60 -5.25 7.32
N SER A 102 -5.83 -5.06 7.81
CA SER A 102 -6.54 -3.78 7.75
C SER A 102 -5.80 -2.69 8.52
N ALA A 103 -5.30 -2.98 9.71
CA ALA A 103 -4.53 -1.99 10.48
C ALA A 103 -3.17 -1.70 9.84
N TRP A 104 -2.46 -2.73 9.36
CA TRP A 104 -1.19 -2.53 8.66
C TRP A 104 -1.37 -1.72 7.38
N HIS A 105 -2.41 -2.04 6.59
CA HIS A 105 -2.77 -1.29 5.39
C HIS A 105 -3.03 0.19 5.70
N GLN A 106 -3.93 0.49 6.64
CA GLN A 106 -4.33 1.86 6.94
C GLN A 106 -3.18 2.68 7.54
N LEU A 107 -2.45 2.09 8.48
CA LEU A 107 -1.42 2.81 9.25
C LEU A 107 -0.07 2.89 8.52
N ILE A 108 0.36 1.79 7.90
CA ILE A 108 1.71 1.63 7.38
C ILE A 108 1.72 1.79 5.87
N SER A 109 1.00 0.94 5.15
CA SER A 109 1.01 0.95 3.68
C SER A 109 0.43 2.25 3.11
N HIS A 110 -0.60 2.79 3.76
CA HIS A 110 -1.29 4.02 3.36
C HIS A 110 -0.72 5.24 4.10
N TRP A 111 -1.04 5.45 5.37
CA TRP A 111 -0.63 6.66 6.09
C TRP A 111 0.89 6.89 6.09
N LEU A 112 1.67 5.93 6.61
CA LEU A 112 3.13 6.14 6.74
C LEU A 112 3.80 6.20 5.37
N ASN A 113 3.64 5.16 4.55
CA ASN A 113 4.42 4.97 3.32
C ASN A 113 3.96 5.83 2.14
N THR A 114 2.88 6.60 2.27
CA THR A 114 2.51 7.64 1.30
C THR A 114 2.37 9.01 1.97
N HIS A 115 1.32 9.23 2.76
CA HIS A 115 0.97 10.56 3.29
C HIS A 115 2.11 11.19 4.09
N ALA A 116 2.59 10.49 5.12
CA ALA A 116 3.57 11.03 6.05
C ALA A 116 4.95 11.19 5.42
N VAL A 117 5.39 10.23 4.60
CA VAL A 117 6.73 10.28 4.00
C VAL A 117 6.86 11.28 2.86
N ILE A 118 5.76 11.68 2.20
CA ILE A 118 5.83 12.66 1.10
C ILE A 118 5.80 14.11 1.57
N GLU A 119 5.11 14.43 2.67
CA GLU A 119 4.98 15.82 3.16
C GLU A 119 6.34 16.54 3.33
N PRO A 120 7.42 15.90 3.85
CA PRO A 120 8.75 16.51 3.90
C PRO A 120 9.31 16.97 2.54
N PHE A 121 9.06 16.21 1.47
CA PHE A 121 9.48 16.58 0.11
C PHE A 121 8.68 17.77 -0.41
N VAL A 122 7.39 17.86 -0.08
CA VAL A 122 6.55 19.02 -0.43
C VAL A 122 7.14 20.30 0.18
N ILE A 123 7.44 20.24 1.48
CA ILE A 123 7.95 21.37 2.26
C ILE A 123 9.32 21.82 1.72
N ALA A 124 10.27 20.90 1.57
CA ALA A 124 11.60 21.22 1.09
C ALA A 124 11.58 21.75 -0.35
N THR A 125 10.74 21.19 -1.23
CA THR A 125 10.62 21.66 -2.62
C THR A 125 10.17 23.11 -2.69
N ASN A 126 9.18 23.50 -1.88
CA ASN A 126 8.69 24.88 -1.86
C ASN A 126 9.65 25.86 -1.15
N ARG A 127 10.54 25.36 -0.27
CA ARG A 127 11.50 26.20 0.46
C ARG A 127 12.80 26.42 -0.30
N GLN A 128 13.25 25.42 -1.07
CA GLN A 128 14.59 25.41 -1.65
C GLN A 128 14.61 25.51 -3.17
N LEU A 129 13.54 25.09 -3.87
CA LEU A 129 13.49 25.13 -5.33
C LEU A 129 12.55 26.24 -5.80
N SER A 130 13.07 27.20 -6.55
CA SER A 130 12.28 28.27 -7.15
C SER A 130 11.18 27.71 -8.06
N VAL A 131 10.05 28.43 -8.21
CA VAL A 131 8.95 28.02 -9.11
C VAL A 131 9.38 27.88 -10.57
N VAL A 132 10.49 28.51 -10.97
CA VAL A 132 11.07 28.36 -12.32
C VAL A 132 12.01 27.16 -12.44
N HIS A 133 12.46 26.59 -11.32
CA HIS A 133 13.42 25.48 -11.26
C HIS A 133 12.84 24.23 -11.95
N PRO A 134 13.62 23.52 -12.78
CA PRO A 134 13.11 22.36 -13.52
C PRO A 134 12.61 21.24 -12.60
N VAL A 135 13.32 20.93 -11.51
CA VAL A 135 12.87 19.93 -10.53
C VAL A 135 11.61 20.36 -9.78
N HIS A 136 11.42 21.67 -9.51
CA HIS A 136 10.18 22.17 -8.94
C HIS A 136 9.01 21.91 -9.89
N LYS A 137 9.17 22.26 -11.19
CA LYS A 137 8.14 22.04 -12.21
C LYS A 137 7.84 20.56 -12.45
N LEU A 138 8.83 19.68 -12.27
CA LEU A 138 8.66 18.24 -12.37
C LEU A 138 7.82 17.70 -11.21
N LEU A 139 8.14 18.09 -9.97
CA LEU A 139 7.58 17.48 -8.76
C LEU A 139 6.29 18.15 -8.27
N SER A 140 6.10 19.45 -8.50
CA SER A 140 4.96 20.19 -7.91
C SER A 140 3.57 19.64 -8.24
N PRO A 141 3.27 19.08 -9.44
CA PRO A 141 1.96 18.46 -9.71
C PRO A 141 1.68 17.27 -8.77
N HIS A 142 2.74 16.60 -8.32
CA HIS A 142 2.67 15.41 -7.48
C HIS A 142 2.49 15.73 -5.99
N TYR A 143 2.32 17.01 -5.65
CA TYR A 143 2.11 17.49 -4.28
C TYR A 143 0.75 18.17 -4.08
N ARG A 144 -0.09 18.21 -5.12
CA ARG A 144 -1.42 18.81 -5.06
C ARG A 144 -2.20 18.21 -3.89
N ASP A 145 -2.75 19.09 -3.06
CA ASP A 145 -3.58 18.79 -1.88
C ASP A 145 -2.93 17.96 -0.75
N THR A 146 -1.71 17.43 -0.92
CA THR A 146 -1.06 16.54 0.06
C THR A 146 -0.91 17.16 1.45
N MET A 147 -0.44 18.40 1.55
CA MET A 147 -0.35 19.08 2.86
C MET A 147 -1.72 19.39 3.45
N ASN A 148 -2.71 19.70 2.61
CA ASN A 148 -4.07 20.04 3.05
C ASN A 148 -4.74 18.82 3.67
N ILE A 149 -4.73 17.68 2.95
CA ILE A 149 -5.33 16.44 3.45
C ILE A 149 -4.57 15.92 4.69
N ASN A 150 -3.24 16.02 4.72
CA ASN A 150 -2.46 15.62 5.90
C ASN A 150 -2.77 16.50 7.13
N ALA A 151 -2.96 17.81 6.95
CA ALA A 151 -3.35 18.71 8.03
C ALA A 151 -4.74 18.35 8.58
N LEU A 152 -5.72 18.08 7.70
CA LEU A 152 -7.06 17.62 8.10
C LEU A 152 -7.01 16.26 8.80
N ALA A 153 -6.18 15.34 8.31
CA ALA A 153 -5.98 14.03 8.93
C ALA A 153 -5.41 14.18 10.34
N ARG A 154 -4.39 15.03 10.53
CA ARG A 154 -3.85 15.34 11.87
C ARG A 154 -4.88 15.96 12.81
N GLN A 155 -5.86 16.69 12.28
CA GLN A 155 -6.89 17.35 13.09
C GLN A 155 -8.07 16.44 13.45
N THR A 156 -8.45 15.52 12.56
CA THR A 156 -9.74 14.80 12.64
C THR A 156 -9.65 13.28 12.55
N LEU A 157 -8.61 12.75 11.90
CA LEU A 157 -8.48 11.33 11.62
C LEU A 157 -7.56 10.66 12.63
N ILE A 158 -6.30 11.07 12.69
CA ILE A 158 -5.22 10.43 13.47
C ILE A 158 -4.89 11.16 14.77
N ASN A 159 -5.67 12.18 15.15
CA ASN A 159 -5.56 12.79 16.47
C ASN A 159 -6.04 11.82 17.57
N ALA A 160 -5.68 12.14 18.81
CA ALA A 160 -6.24 11.47 19.99
C ALA A 160 -7.77 11.52 19.96
N ASP A 161 -8.42 10.38 20.17
CA ASP A 161 -9.87 10.19 20.03
C ASP A 161 -10.44 10.52 18.63
N GLY A 162 -9.57 10.57 17.62
CA GLY A 162 -9.93 10.76 16.21
C GLY A 162 -10.63 9.54 15.62
N ILE A 163 -11.06 9.65 14.36
CA ILE A 163 -11.79 8.58 13.68
C ILE A 163 -10.95 7.30 13.59
N PHE A 164 -9.64 7.41 13.36
CA PHE A 164 -8.74 6.27 13.24
C PHE A 164 -8.70 5.47 14.55
N GLU A 165 -8.43 6.14 15.69
CA GLU A 165 -8.33 5.48 16.99
C GLU A 165 -9.63 4.80 17.42
N LYS A 166 -10.78 5.33 16.97
CA LYS A 166 -12.11 4.77 17.26
C LYS A 166 -12.47 3.56 16.40
N THR A 167 -11.89 3.44 15.21
CA THR A 167 -12.36 2.48 14.18
C THR A 167 -11.34 1.41 13.81
N VAL A 168 -10.08 1.55 14.20
CA VAL A 168 -9.00 0.58 13.91
C VAL A 168 -8.33 0.14 15.21
N PHE A 169 -8.06 -1.15 15.36
CA PHE A 169 -7.67 -1.73 16.64
C PHE A 169 -6.44 -1.14 17.33
N PRO A 170 -5.41 -0.58 16.65
CA PRO A 170 -4.28 0.00 17.36
C PRO A 170 -4.70 1.10 18.33
N GLY A 171 -5.84 1.76 18.08
CA GLY A 171 -6.35 2.83 18.93
C GLY A 171 -5.29 3.89 19.16
N LYS A 172 -5.17 4.33 20.42
CA LYS A 172 -4.16 5.30 20.89
C LYS A 172 -2.69 4.89 20.69
N TYR A 173 -2.40 3.64 20.32
CA TYR A 173 -1.04 3.19 20.03
C TYR A 173 -0.67 3.27 18.54
N ALA A 174 -1.61 3.67 17.67
CA ALA A 174 -1.42 3.70 16.22
C ALA A 174 -0.18 4.51 15.79
N LEU A 175 -0.06 5.77 16.23
CA LEU A 175 1.06 6.62 15.81
C LEU A 175 2.41 6.20 16.43
N GLU A 176 2.41 5.61 17.64
CA GLU A 176 3.61 4.99 18.23
C GLU A 176 4.09 3.83 17.35
N MET A 177 3.16 2.99 16.90
CA MET A 177 3.46 1.85 16.04
C MET A 177 4.02 2.28 14.68
N SER A 178 3.42 3.28 14.02
CA SER A 178 3.94 3.78 12.75
C SER A 178 5.33 4.39 12.90
N SER A 179 5.59 5.10 14.00
CA SER A 179 6.93 5.62 14.33
C SER A 179 7.96 4.50 14.53
N VAL A 180 7.60 3.40 15.19
CA VAL A 180 8.48 2.24 15.34
C VAL A 180 8.79 1.59 13.99
N VAL A 181 7.80 1.46 13.11
CA VAL A 181 8.00 0.92 11.75
C VAL A 181 8.88 1.85 10.91
N TYR A 182 8.69 3.17 11.04
CA TYR A 182 9.46 4.18 10.30
C TYR A 182 10.98 4.08 10.55
N LYS A 183 11.43 3.59 11.71
CA LYS A 183 12.85 3.36 11.99
C LYS A 183 13.54 2.43 10.99
N ASN A 184 12.79 1.54 10.34
CA ASN A 184 13.28 0.61 9.32
C ASN A 184 12.88 1.04 7.89
N TRP A 185 12.23 2.18 7.73
CA TRP A 185 11.90 2.71 6.42
C TRP A 185 13.17 3.17 5.71
N LYS A 186 13.26 2.85 4.41
CA LYS A 186 14.36 3.29 3.55
C LYS A 186 13.79 3.85 2.26
N PHE A 187 14.19 5.07 1.92
CA PHE A 187 13.73 5.76 0.72
C PHE A 187 13.99 4.95 -0.56
N THR A 188 15.20 4.40 -0.70
CA THR A 188 15.62 3.67 -1.90
C THR A 188 14.91 2.33 -2.09
N GLU A 189 14.35 1.76 -1.01
CA GLU A 189 13.55 0.54 -1.05
C GLU A 189 12.07 0.81 -1.40
N GLN A 190 11.65 2.07 -1.50
CA GLN A 190 10.32 2.43 -1.99
C GLN A 190 10.21 2.37 -3.52
N ALA A 191 11.32 2.14 -4.22
CA ALA A 191 11.31 1.84 -5.64
C ALA A 191 10.67 0.47 -5.88
N LEU A 192 9.61 0.39 -6.70
CA LEU A 192 8.82 -0.84 -6.87
C LEU A 192 9.68 -2.07 -7.23
N PRO A 193 10.63 -2.03 -8.18
CA PRO A 193 11.48 -3.20 -8.45
C PRO A 193 12.30 -3.65 -7.23
N VAL A 194 12.77 -2.71 -6.40
CA VAL A 194 13.54 -3.00 -5.19
C VAL A 194 12.65 -3.61 -4.12
N ASP A 195 11.46 -3.05 -3.89
CA ASP A 195 10.46 -3.61 -2.96
C ASP A 195 10.10 -5.06 -3.32
N LEU A 196 9.82 -5.34 -4.60
CA LEU A 196 9.46 -6.67 -5.05
C LEU A 196 10.56 -7.71 -4.81
N VAL A 197 11.83 -7.32 -5.00
CA VAL A 197 12.98 -8.17 -4.71
C VAL A 197 13.18 -8.32 -3.20
N LYS A 198 13.08 -7.23 -2.43
CA LYS A 198 13.21 -7.23 -0.97
C LYS A 198 12.22 -8.17 -0.30
N ARG A 199 10.96 -8.16 -0.77
CA ARG A 199 9.89 -9.04 -0.27
C ARG A 199 10.00 -10.48 -0.76
N GLY A 200 10.97 -10.79 -1.64
CA GLY A 200 11.16 -12.12 -2.20
C GLY A 200 10.02 -12.55 -3.12
N VAL A 201 9.32 -11.61 -3.76
CA VAL A 201 8.26 -11.90 -4.75
C VAL A 201 8.74 -11.69 -6.20
N ALA A 202 9.96 -11.20 -6.37
CA ALA A 202 10.68 -11.10 -7.63
C ALA A 202 12.17 -11.39 -7.43
N VAL A 203 12.87 -11.68 -8.52
CA VAL A 203 14.33 -11.80 -8.55
C VAL A 203 14.91 -10.83 -9.58
N PRO A 204 16.14 -10.34 -9.39
CA PRO A 204 16.83 -9.55 -10.41
C PRO A 204 16.90 -10.31 -11.75
N ASP A 205 16.60 -9.63 -12.83
CA ASP A 205 16.67 -10.16 -14.20
C ASP A 205 17.01 -9.03 -15.18
N PRO A 206 18.30 -8.87 -15.55
CA PRO A 206 18.74 -7.83 -16.48
C PRO A 206 18.18 -7.95 -17.90
N THR A 207 17.57 -9.09 -18.25
CA THR A 207 16.94 -9.29 -19.57
C THR A 207 15.50 -8.77 -19.60
N SER A 208 14.89 -8.58 -18.43
CA SER A 208 13.58 -7.96 -18.28
C SER A 208 13.69 -6.44 -18.49
N PRO A 209 12.73 -5.79 -19.19
CA PRO A 209 12.71 -4.33 -19.34
C PRO A 209 12.56 -3.59 -18.00
N TYR A 210 12.21 -4.30 -16.93
CA TYR A 210 12.02 -3.76 -15.58
C TYR A 210 13.13 -4.20 -14.60
N ASN A 211 14.19 -4.86 -15.10
CA ASN A 211 15.31 -5.43 -14.32
C ASN A 211 14.93 -6.49 -13.28
N VAL A 212 13.69 -6.96 -13.28
CA VAL A 212 13.18 -8.00 -12.36
C VAL A 212 12.27 -8.99 -13.08
N ARG A 213 12.22 -10.21 -12.54
CA ARG A 213 11.29 -11.27 -12.92
C ARG A 213 10.44 -11.68 -11.72
N LEU A 214 9.12 -11.57 -11.86
CA LEU A 214 8.17 -11.96 -10.81
C LEU A 214 8.16 -13.48 -10.58
N LEU A 215 8.05 -13.89 -9.32
CA LEU A 215 7.83 -15.29 -8.94
C LEU A 215 6.36 -15.68 -9.08
N ILE A 216 5.46 -14.74 -8.84
CA ILE A 216 4.03 -14.84 -9.17
C ILE A 216 3.81 -14.11 -10.48
N LYS A 217 3.73 -14.86 -11.59
CA LYS A 217 3.65 -14.29 -12.95
C LYS A 217 2.45 -13.36 -13.15
N ASP A 218 1.29 -13.77 -12.64
CA ASP A 218 0.05 -12.99 -12.68
C ASP A 218 -0.20 -12.36 -11.30
N TYR A 219 0.70 -11.46 -10.86
CA TYR A 219 0.50 -10.64 -9.66
C TYR A 219 0.03 -9.24 -10.11
N PRO A 220 -1.27 -8.92 -10.08
CA PRO A 220 -1.81 -7.75 -10.79
C PRO A 220 -1.17 -6.42 -10.39
N TYR A 221 -1.01 -6.15 -9.09
CA TYR A 221 -0.33 -4.97 -8.57
C TYR A 221 1.10 -4.82 -9.12
N ALA A 222 1.91 -5.89 -9.05
CA ALA A 222 3.29 -5.84 -9.49
C ALA A 222 3.41 -5.76 -11.02
N VAL A 223 2.57 -6.52 -11.73
CA VAL A 223 2.56 -6.58 -13.20
C VAL A 223 2.17 -5.24 -13.81
N ASP A 224 1.17 -4.56 -13.25
CA ASP A 224 0.72 -3.26 -13.75
C ASP A 224 1.65 -2.16 -13.23
N GLY A 225 2.03 -2.23 -11.96
CA GLY A 225 2.90 -1.26 -11.30
C GLY A 225 4.27 -1.15 -11.95
N LEU A 226 4.87 -2.27 -12.39
CA LEU A 226 6.19 -2.23 -13.06
C LEU A 226 6.16 -1.45 -14.37
N VAL A 227 5.05 -1.49 -15.12
CA VAL A 227 4.93 -0.73 -16.38
C VAL A 227 4.68 0.75 -16.11
N ILE A 228 3.91 1.07 -15.06
CA ILE A 228 3.73 2.46 -14.59
C ILE A 228 5.05 3.04 -14.09
N TRP A 229 5.77 2.31 -13.22
CA TRP A 229 7.10 2.67 -12.75
C TRP A 229 8.05 2.97 -13.92
N TRP A 230 8.11 2.07 -14.90
CA TRP A 230 8.94 2.23 -16.09
C TRP A 230 8.57 3.49 -16.90
N ALA A 231 7.27 3.79 -17.03
CA ALA A 231 6.83 4.98 -17.75
C ALA A 231 7.24 6.27 -17.02
N ILE A 232 7.13 6.29 -15.67
CA ILE A 232 7.58 7.40 -14.82
C ILE A 232 9.10 7.57 -14.93
N GLU A 233 9.87 6.49 -14.78
CA GLU A 233 11.34 6.54 -14.85
C GLU A 233 11.83 7.11 -16.19
N ARG A 234 11.20 6.69 -17.30
CA ARG A 234 11.50 7.22 -18.64
C ARG A 234 11.14 8.68 -18.78
N TRP A 235 9.97 9.09 -18.28
CA TRP A 235 9.57 10.50 -18.26
C TRP A 235 10.58 11.36 -17.50
N VAL A 236 10.92 10.97 -16.26
CA VAL A 236 11.86 11.70 -15.41
C VAL A 236 13.25 11.78 -16.07
N GLY A 237 13.76 10.66 -16.58
CA GLY A 237 15.07 10.64 -17.24
C GLY A 237 15.13 11.50 -18.51
N GLU A 238 14.10 11.43 -19.36
CA GLU A 238 13.99 12.29 -20.55
C GLU A 238 13.90 13.77 -20.17
N TYR A 239 13.14 14.12 -19.13
CA TYR A 239 12.96 15.49 -18.67
C TYR A 239 14.25 16.07 -18.06
N LEU A 240 14.89 15.34 -17.14
CA LEU A 240 16.08 15.82 -16.44
C LEU A 240 17.28 15.94 -17.38
N ALA A 241 17.41 15.08 -18.39
CA ALA A 241 18.47 15.18 -19.39
C ALA A 241 18.44 16.49 -20.21
N ILE A 242 17.30 17.20 -20.24
CA ILE A 242 17.19 18.51 -20.89
C ILE A 242 17.95 19.58 -20.08
N TYR A 243 17.89 19.51 -18.75
CA TYR A 243 18.40 20.54 -17.83
C TYR A 243 19.75 20.17 -17.20
N TYR A 244 20.03 18.87 -17.03
CA TYR A 244 21.26 18.34 -16.46
C TYR A 244 21.95 17.41 -17.47
N PRO A 245 22.69 17.95 -18.45
CA PRO A 245 23.35 17.15 -19.48
C PRO A 245 24.52 16.30 -18.95
N ASN A 246 25.03 16.59 -17.75
CA ASN A 246 26.05 15.82 -17.06
C ASN A 246 26.01 16.09 -15.55
N ASP A 247 26.68 15.23 -14.78
CA ASP A 247 26.70 15.31 -13.32
C ASP A 247 27.38 16.59 -12.77
N GLY A 248 28.25 17.23 -13.55
CA GLY A 248 28.90 18.49 -13.16
C GLY A 248 27.90 19.64 -13.04
N VAL A 249 26.92 19.71 -13.94
CA VAL A 249 25.84 20.72 -13.88
C VAL A 249 24.98 20.50 -12.65
N LEU A 250 24.65 19.24 -12.33
CA LEU A 250 23.87 18.89 -11.15
C LEU A 250 24.58 19.23 -9.83
N ARG A 251 25.88 18.95 -9.74
CA ARG A 251 26.68 19.31 -8.55
C ARG A 251 26.83 20.82 -8.36
N GLY A 252 26.76 21.60 -9.44
CA GLY A 252 26.79 23.06 -9.40
C GLY A 252 25.45 23.72 -9.09
N ASP A 253 24.37 22.95 -8.96
CA ASP A 253 23.03 23.47 -8.69
C ASP A 253 22.79 23.66 -7.18
N GLU A 254 22.98 24.88 -6.70
CA GLU A 254 22.89 25.20 -5.27
C GLU A 254 21.47 24.99 -4.69
N GLU A 255 20.42 25.30 -5.45
CA GLU A 255 19.02 25.09 -5.03
C GLU A 255 18.75 23.58 -4.86
N LEU A 256 19.17 22.76 -5.83
CA LEU A 256 19.00 21.31 -5.77
C LEU A 256 19.78 20.67 -4.60
N GLN A 257 21.02 21.10 -4.38
CA GLN A 257 21.84 20.58 -3.28
C GLN A 257 21.23 20.98 -1.91
N ALA A 258 20.74 22.21 -1.78
CA ALA A 258 20.05 22.68 -0.58
C ALA A 258 18.72 21.92 -0.35
N TRP A 259 17.95 21.69 -1.41
CA TRP A 259 16.72 20.90 -1.38
C TRP A 259 16.97 19.49 -0.85
N TRP A 260 17.90 18.75 -1.43
CA TRP A 260 18.15 17.38 -1.03
C TRP A 260 18.73 17.29 0.39
N LYS A 261 19.59 18.24 0.74
CA LYS A 261 20.11 18.37 2.11
C LYS A 261 18.99 18.60 3.12
N GLU A 262 18.06 19.51 2.86
CA GLU A 262 16.94 19.78 3.78
C GLU A 262 15.98 18.59 3.89
N VAL A 263 15.68 17.91 2.79
CA VAL A 263 14.91 16.65 2.80
C VAL A 263 15.54 15.64 3.77
N ARG A 264 16.85 15.38 3.64
CA ARG A 264 17.54 14.37 4.46
C ARG A 264 17.73 14.82 5.90
N GLU A 265 18.25 16.02 6.14
CA GLU A 265 18.73 16.45 7.45
C GLU A 265 17.64 17.08 8.32
N VAL A 266 16.55 17.56 7.72
CA VAL A 266 15.43 18.19 8.44
C VAL A 266 14.16 17.38 8.21
N GLY A 267 13.74 17.19 6.96
CA GLY A 267 12.48 16.56 6.61
C GLY A 267 12.34 15.13 7.11
N HIS A 268 13.37 14.31 6.87
CA HIS A 268 13.55 12.96 7.39
C HIS A 268 14.73 12.89 8.37
N GLY A 269 14.89 13.94 9.20
CA GLY A 269 16.07 14.16 10.05
C GLY A 269 16.39 13.02 11.03
N ASP A 270 15.39 12.24 11.44
CA ASP A 270 15.56 11.07 12.31
C ASP A 270 16.35 9.94 11.64
N LEU A 271 16.36 9.90 10.30
CA LEU A 271 17.08 8.92 9.49
C LEU A 271 18.25 9.54 8.71
N LYS A 272 18.64 10.79 8.98
CA LYS A 272 19.65 11.52 8.19
C LYS A 272 21.02 10.84 8.09
N ASP A 273 21.38 10.07 9.12
CA ASP A 273 22.69 9.43 9.27
C ASP A 273 22.77 8.04 8.60
N GLN A 274 21.68 7.61 7.95
CA GLN A 274 21.64 6.33 7.26
C GLN A 274 22.43 6.36 5.94
N ASP A 275 23.14 5.28 5.63
CA ASP A 275 24.05 5.18 4.48
C ASP A 275 23.35 4.99 3.12
N TRP A 276 22.07 4.61 3.14
CA TRP A 276 21.27 4.35 1.94
C TRP A 276 20.71 5.61 1.27
N TRP A 277 20.86 6.79 1.87
CA TRP A 277 20.48 8.05 1.23
C TRP A 277 21.34 8.29 -0.01
N PRO A 278 20.74 8.54 -1.19
CA PRO A 278 21.46 9.06 -2.35
C PRO A 278 22.30 10.28 -1.96
N LYS A 279 23.52 10.37 -2.51
CA LYS A 279 24.38 11.54 -2.25
C LYS A 279 23.90 12.78 -3.00
N MET A 280 23.19 12.55 -4.10
CA MET A 280 22.74 13.58 -5.04
C MET A 280 23.92 14.24 -5.78
N ASP A 281 24.86 13.40 -6.22
CA ASP A 281 26.05 13.80 -6.96
C ASP A 281 25.94 13.50 -8.46
N THR A 282 24.95 12.70 -8.87
CA THR A 282 24.76 12.25 -10.26
C THR A 282 23.33 12.45 -10.76
N VAL A 283 23.19 12.64 -12.08
CA VAL A 283 21.87 12.77 -12.73
C VAL A 283 21.05 11.48 -12.57
N GLN A 284 21.71 10.32 -12.49
CA GLN A 284 21.05 9.05 -12.23
C GLN A 284 20.44 8.96 -10.83
N GLU A 285 21.12 9.47 -9.80
CA GLU A 285 20.58 9.56 -8.45
C GLU A 285 19.35 10.46 -8.38
N LEU A 286 19.41 11.65 -9.01
CA LEU A 286 18.27 12.55 -9.09
C LEU A 286 17.10 11.90 -9.84
N THR A 287 17.36 11.26 -10.97
CA THR A 287 16.35 10.53 -11.77
C THR A 287 15.63 9.50 -10.91
N ARG A 288 16.39 8.70 -10.16
CA ARG A 288 15.84 7.67 -9.30
C ARG A 288 15.07 8.25 -8.12
N ALA A 289 15.58 9.29 -7.47
CA ALA A 289 14.90 9.96 -6.38
C ALA A 289 13.56 10.56 -6.82
N CYS A 290 13.55 11.31 -7.93
CA CYS A 290 12.32 11.88 -8.50
C CYS A 290 11.33 10.78 -8.92
N THR A 291 11.80 9.67 -9.48
CA THR A 291 10.94 8.53 -9.84
C THR A 291 10.30 7.89 -8.60
N ILE A 292 11.06 7.72 -7.51
CA ILE A 292 10.51 7.24 -6.23
C ILE A 292 9.44 8.19 -5.69
N ILE A 293 9.72 9.50 -5.66
CA ILE A 293 8.79 10.52 -5.16
C ILE A 293 7.48 10.48 -5.97
N ILE A 294 7.58 10.51 -7.30
CA ILE A 294 6.40 10.47 -8.19
C ILE A 294 5.66 9.14 -8.03
N TRP A 295 6.36 8.02 -7.96
CA TRP A 295 5.75 6.70 -7.74
C TRP A 295 4.94 6.65 -6.43
N ILE A 296 5.53 7.11 -5.32
CA ILE A 296 4.86 7.13 -4.02
C ILE A 296 3.62 8.02 -4.08
N ALA A 297 3.80 9.25 -4.60
CA ALA A 297 2.75 10.26 -4.61
C ALA A 297 1.58 9.93 -5.55
N SER A 298 1.82 9.14 -6.60
CA SER A 298 0.81 8.77 -7.59
C SER A 298 0.37 7.30 -7.44
N ALA A 299 1.05 6.40 -8.13
CA ALA A 299 0.62 5.03 -8.33
C ALA A 299 0.62 4.17 -7.05
N LEU A 300 1.57 4.37 -6.15
CA LEU A 300 1.57 3.64 -4.87
C LEU A 300 0.36 4.06 -4.02
N HIS A 301 0.16 5.36 -3.82
CA HIS A 301 -1.00 5.89 -3.11
C HIS A 301 -2.30 5.43 -3.75
N ALA A 302 -2.44 5.56 -5.07
CA ALA A 302 -3.64 5.11 -5.77
C ALA A 302 -3.95 3.62 -5.52
N ALA A 303 -2.93 2.76 -5.59
CA ALA A 303 -3.07 1.32 -5.38
C ALA A 303 -3.48 0.93 -3.96
N VAL A 304 -3.19 1.76 -2.95
CA VAL A 304 -3.57 1.51 -1.55
C VAL A 304 -4.76 2.34 -1.09
N ASN A 305 -5.15 3.39 -1.82
CA ASN A 305 -6.23 4.31 -1.44
C ASN A 305 -7.57 3.98 -2.09
N PHE A 306 -7.65 3.94 -3.43
CA PHE A 306 -8.94 3.87 -4.14
C PHE A 306 -9.60 2.49 -4.11
N GLY A 307 -8.90 1.49 -3.56
CA GLY A 307 -9.45 0.16 -3.27
C GLY A 307 -10.14 0.05 -1.90
N GLN A 308 -10.07 1.09 -1.05
CA GLN A 308 -10.58 1.00 0.32
C GLN A 308 -12.08 0.66 0.36
N TYR A 309 -12.97 1.51 -0.17
CA TYR A 309 -14.41 1.21 -0.20
C TYR A 309 -14.75 0.01 -1.09
N PRO A 310 -14.20 -0.14 -2.31
CA PRO A 310 -14.51 -1.30 -3.15
C PRO A 310 -14.25 -2.66 -2.50
N TYR A 311 -13.18 -2.80 -1.70
CA TYR A 311 -12.88 -4.05 -0.99
C TYR A 311 -13.40 -4.08 0.46
N ALA A 312 -13.44 -2.96 1.16
CA ALA A 312 -13.75 -2.88 2.60
C ALA A 312 -15.14 -2.29 2.92
N GLY A 313 -15.92 -1.86 1.93
CA GLY A 313 -17.30 -1.42 2.09
C GLY A 313 -18.24 -2.53 2.60
N PHE A 314 -17.83 -3.80 2.45
CA PHE A 314 -18.40 -4.93 3.15
C PHE A 314 -17.46 -5.37 4.28
N LEU A 315 -17.67 -4.85 5.49
CA LEU A 315 -16.73 -5.03 6.61
C LEU A 315 -16.34 -6.49 6.94
N PRO A 316 -17.21 -7.51 6.82
CA PRO A 316 -16.80 -8.90 7.01
C PRO A 316 -15.61 -9.33 6.12
N ASN A 317 -15.41 -8.69 4.97
CA ASN A 317 -14.25 -8.92 4.11
C ASN A 317 -12.96 -8.26 4.64
N ARG A 318 -13.07 -7.09 5.27
CA ARG A 318 -11.95 -6.27 5.76
C ARG A 318 -12.24 -5.71 7.17
N PRO A 319 -12.42 -6.56 8.19
CA PRO A 319 -12.65 -6.10 9.55
C PRO A 319 -11.45 -5.28 10.03
N THR A 320 -11.72 -4.26 10.83
CA THR A 320 -10.71 -3.30 11.35
C THR A 320 -10.42 -3.48 12.84
N VAL A 321 -11.30 -4.21 13.54
CA VAL A 321 -11.21 -4.56 14.96
C VAL A 321 -11.70 -5.99 15.13
N SER A 322 -11.06 -6.75 16.03
CA SER A 322 -11.68 -7.93 16.65
C SER A 322 -11.81 -7.69 18.15
N ARG A 323 -12.86 -8.23 18.76
CA ARG A 323 -13.35 -7.81 20.08
C ARG A 323 -13.34 -8.92 21.13
N ARG A 324 -13.07 -10.16 20.71
CA ARG A 324 -13.17 -11.38 21.53
C ARG A 324 -12.07 -12.36 21.14
N PRO A 325 -11.67 -13.29 22.02
CA PRO A 325 -10.81 -14.41 21.64
C PRO A 325 -11.55 -15.43 20.75
N MET A 326 -10.79 -16.35 20.15
CA MET A 326 -11.37 -17.53 19.50
C MET A 326 -12.20 -18.33 20.53
N PRO A 327 -13.45 -18.74 20.21
CA PRO A 327 -14.22 -19.61 21.09
C PRO A 327 -13.52 -20.94 21.35
N GLU A 328 -13.52 -21.39 22.60
CA GLU A 328 -12.91 -22.67 23.01
C GLU A 328 -14.00 -23.74 23.21
N PRO A 329 -13.70 -25.04 22.96
CA PRO A 329 -14.63 -26.14 23.21
C PRO A 329 -15.22 -26.10 24.63
N GLY A 330 -16.53 -26.34 24.73
CA GLY A 330 -17.26 -26.30 26.01
C GLY A 330 -17.81 -24.92 26.40
N THR A 331 -17.54 -23.87 25.62
CA THR A 331 -18.19 -22.56 25.76
C THR A 331 -19.51 -22.48 24.97
N GLU A 332 -20.41 -21.59 25.37
CA GLU A 332 -21.66 -21.35 24.63
C GLU A 332 -21.39 -20.79 23.23
N GLU A 333 -20.39 -19.93 23.09
CA GLU A 333 -19.94 -19.40 21.79
C GLU A 333 -19.46 -20.52 20.87
N TYR A 334 -18.73 -21.51 21.37
CA TYR A 334 -18.33 -22.67 20.56
C TYR A 334 -19.53 -23.53 20.18
N ALA A 335 -20.45 -23.77 21.12
CA ALA A 335 -21.68 -24.51 20.83
C ALA A 335 -22.53 -23.83 19.73
N LYS A 336 -22.55 -22.49 19.68
CA LYS A 336 -23.16 -21.72 18.58
C LYS A 336 -22.47 -21.96 17.24
N LEU A 337 -21.14 -22.04 17.22
CA LEU A 337 -20.38 -22.39 16.01
C LEU A 337 -20.69 -23.81 15.54
N GLU A 338 -20.86 -24.77 16.46
CA GLU A 338 -21.24 -26.16 16.16
C GLU A 338 -22.65 -26.26 15.57
N ARG A 339 -23.61 -25.48 16.10
CA ARG A 339 -24.98 -25.42 15.57
C ARG A 339 -25.05 -24.80 14.17
N GLY A 340 -24.13 -23.89 13.83
CA GLY A 340 -24.04 -23.30 12.49
C GLY A 340 -25.15 -22.30 12.20
N GLY A 341 -25.29 -21.92 10.91
CA GLY A 341 -26.28 -20.95 10.45
C GLY A 341 -26.19 -19.60 11.16
N ASP A 342 -27.33 -18.99 11.44
CA ASP A 342 -27.44 -17.67 12.07
C ASP A 342 -26.72 -17.58 13.43
N GLU A 343 -26.61 -18.70 14.17
CA GLU A 343 -25.91 -18.71 15.45
C GLU A 343 -24.39 -18.56 15.28
N ALA A 344 -23.81 -19.21 14.26
CA ALA A 344 -22.40 -19.03 13.93
C ALA A 344 -22.12 -17.64 13.35
N ASP A 345 -23.03 -17.12 12.52
CA ASP A 345 -22.94 -15.75 11.98
C ASP A 345 -22.98 -14.70 13.09
N LEU A 346 -23.81 -14.90 14.13
CA LEU A 346 -23.83 -14.06 15.31
C LEU A 346 -22.49 -14.08 16.06
N VAL A 347 -21.84 -15.23 16.20
CA VAL A 347 -20.50 -15.31 16.80
C VAL A 347 -19.49 -14.54 15.96
N PHE A 348 -19.54 -14.69 14.62
CA PHE A 348 -18.66 -13.97 13.70
C PHE A 348 -18.83 -12.45 13.82
N ILE A 349 -20.07 -11.94 13.70
CA ILE A 349 -20.39 -10.51 13.80
C ILE A 349 -20.02 -9.94 15.17
N HIS A 350 -20.24 -10.69 16.24
CA HIS A 350 -19.83 -10.28 17.59
C HIS A 350 -18.31 -10.28 17.81
N THR A 351 -17.57 -11.02 17.00
CA THR A 351 -16.11 -11.07 17.05
C THR A 351 -15.49 -9.89 16.29
N ILE A 352 -15.96 -9.58 15.08
CA ILE A 352 -15.40 -8.50 14.25
C ILE A 352 -15.91 -7.11 14.63
N THR A 353 -15.51 -6.07 13.89
CA THR A 353 -15.88 -4.65 14.08
C THR A 353 -17.35 -4.46 14.44
N SER A 354 -17.63 -3.66 15.48
CA SER A 354 -19.00 -3.40 15.92
C SER A 354 -19.80 -2.61 14.89
N GLN A 355 -21.14 -2.61 15.00
CA GLN A 355 -22.02 -1.90 14.07
C GLN A 355 -21.71 -0.39 14.01
N PHE A 356 -21.54 0.26 15.17
CA PHE A 356 -21.26 1.70 15.21
C PHE A 356 -19.91 2.03 14.56
N GLN A 357 -18.86 1.28 14.89
CA GLN A 357 -17.54 1.43 14.27
C GLN A 357 -17.57 1.14 12.77
N THR A 358 -18.40 0.17 12.34
CA THR A 358 -18.61 -0.17 10.93
C THR A 358 -19.22 1.01 10.18
N ILE A 359 -20.28 1.64 10.70
CA ILE A 359 -20.91 2.79 10.05
C ILE A 359 -19.90 3.93 9.88
N LEU A 360 -19.18 4.28 10.95
CA LEU A 360 -18.15 5.32 10.88
C LEU A 360 -17.03 4.98 9.89
N GLY A 361 -16.52 3.75 9.95
CA GLY A 361 -15.43 3.28 9.10
C GLY A 361 -15.80 3.25 7.61
N ILE A 362 -16.97 2.70 7.26
CA ILE A 362 -17.48 2.67 5.87
C ILE A 362 -17.67 4.09 5.35
N SER A 363 -18.32 4.97 6.10
CA SER A 363 -18.55 6.36 5.66
C SER A 363 -17.24 7.09 5.40
N LEU A 364 -16.21 6.85 6.22
CA LEU A 364 -14.89 7.42 5.99
C LEU A 364 -14.27 6.88 4.70
N ILE A 365 -14.13 5.56 4.55
CA ILE A 365 -13.46 4.99 3.37
C ILE A 365 -14.23 5.25 2.07
N GLU A 366 -15.55 5.47 2.14
CA GLU A 366 -16.36 5.91 1.01
C GLU A 366 -15.91 7.30 0.52
N ILE A 367 -15.63 8.23 1.44
CA ILE A 367 -15.11 9.55 1.10
C ILE A 367 -13.69 9.41 0.55
N LEU A 368 -12.83 8.64 1.23
CA LEU A 368 -11.42 8.50 0.85
C LEU A 368 -11.20 7.80 -0.49
N SER A 369 -12.18 7.00 -0.95
CA SER A 369 -12.10 6.28 -2.22
C SER A 369 -12.69 7.07 -3.40
N LYS A 370 -13.20 8.29 -3.19
CA LYS A 370 -13.79 9.12 -4.25
C LYS A 370 -12.75 10.01 -4.89
N HIS A 371 -12.73 10.03 -6.22
CA HIS A 371 -12.04 11.08 -6.96
C HIS A 371 -12.90 12.33 -7.03
N SER A 372 -12.29 13.50 -6.84
CA SER A 372 -12.95 14.79 -7.07
C SER A 372 -13.18 15.02 -8.57
N SER A 373 -14.12 15.89 -8.93
CA SER A 373 -14.39 16.24 -10.34
C SER A 373 -13.25 17.02 -10.99
N ASP A 374 -12.43 17.69 -10.18
CA ASP A 374 -11.32 18.53 -10.63
C ASP A 374 -9.95 17.85 -10.52
N GLU A 375 -9.92 16.56 -10.17
CA GLU A 375 -8.70 15.75 -10.03
C GLU A 375 -7.81 15.82 -11.28
N VAL A 376 -6.50 15.67 -11.09
CA VAL A 376 -5.51 15.66 -12.17
C VAL A 376 -4.77 14.33 -12.12
N TYR A 377 -5.01 13.52 -13.15
CA TYR A 377 -4.44 12.18 -13.23
C TYR A 377 -2.99 12.21 -13.73
N LEU A 378 -2.28 11.12 -13.50
CA LEU A 378 -0.92 10.90 -13.96
C LEU A 378 -0.86 11.08 -15.48
N GLY A 379 0.11 11.87 -15.94
CA GLY A 379 0.22 12.25 -17.36
C GLY A 379 -0.67 13.43 -17.77
N GLN A 380 -1.38 14.06 -16.83
CA GLN A 380 -2.10 15.32 -17.01
C GLN A 380 -1.46 16.45 -16.18
N ARG A 381 -1.76 17.71 -16.53
CA ARG A 381 -1.39 18.90 -15.75
C ARG A 381 -2.54 19.90 -15.75
N ASP A 382 -2.61 20.71 -14.69
CA ASP A 382 -3.63 21.76 -14.53
C ASP A 382 -3.57 22.84 -15.61
N THR A 383 -2.37 23.16 -16.09
CA THR A 383 -2.16 24.18 -17.12
C THR A 383 -1.29 23.64 -18.25
N PRO A 384 -1.68 23.84 -19.52
CA PRO A 384 -0.86 23.43 -20.66
C PRO A 384 0.43 24.26 -20.79
N GLU A 385 0.45 25.51 -20.33
CA GLU A 385 1.58 26.45 -20.41
C GLU A 385 2.53 26.42 -19.21
N TRP A 386 2.57 25.31 -18.45
CA TRP A 386 3.44 25.13 -17.27
C TRP A 386 4.95 25.32 -17.57
N THR A 387 5.35 25.23 -18.83
CA THR A 387 6.69 25.60 -19.30
C THR A 387 6.64 26.07 -20.76
N SER A 388 7.56 26.98 -21.13
CA SER A 388 7.78 27.39 -22.53
C SER A 388 8.77 26.48 -23.28
N ASP A 389 9.41 25.54 -22.58
CA ASP A 389 10.40 24.64 -23.17
C ASP A 389 9.72 23.53 -24.00
N ALA A 390 9.84 23.64 -25.32
CA ALA A 390 9.25 22.69 -26.26
C ALA A 390 9.74 21.25 -26.06
N LYS A 391 10.99 21.03 -25.62
CA LYS A 391 11.51 19.67 -25.40
C LYS A 391 10.84 19.01 -24.19
N ALA A 392 10.60 19.78 -23.14
CA ALA A 392 9.90 19.31 -21.95
C ALA A 392 8.42 18.98 -22.25
N LEU A 393 7.75 19.84 -23.03
CA LEU A 393 6.38 19.59 -23.47
C LEU A 393 6.27 18.33 -24.33
N ASP A 394 7.23 18.11 -25.23
CA ASP A 394 7.28 16.93 -26.10
C ASP A 394 7.56 15.63 -25.32
N ALA A 395 8.48 15.67 -24.35
CA ALA A 395 8.71 14.56 -23.43
C ALA A 395 7.46 14.23 -22.58
N PHE A 396 6.70 15.24 -22.17
CA PHE A 396 5.46 15.03 -21.40
C PHE A 396 4.36 14.41 -22.25
N LYS A 397 4.25 14.80 -23.52
CA LYS A 397 3.33 14.16 -24.48
C LYS A 397 3.64 12.67 -24.66
N ARG A 398 4.93 12.30 -24.81
CA ARG A 398 5.34 10.89 -24.87
C ARG A 398 4.99 10.14 -23.60
N PHE A 399 5.13 10.76 -22.43
CA PHE A 399 4.70 10.15 -21.17
C PHE A 399 3.19 9.87 -21.17
N GLY A 400 2.36 10.85 -21.54
CA GLY A 400 0.92 10.67 -21.66
C GLY A 400 0.53 9.55 -22.63
N SER A 401 1.15 9.51 -23.83
CA SER A 401 0.91 8.43 -24.80
C SER A 401 1.25 7.05 -24.24
N ARG A 402 2.39 6.90 -23.55
CA ARG A 402 2.75 5.63 -22.89
C ARG A 402 1.73 5.19 -21.85
N LEU A 403 1.17 6.13 -21.07
CA LEU A 403 0.14 5.80 -20.08
C LEU A 403 -1.17 5.35 -20.72
N VAL A 404 -1.57 5.96 -21.85
CA VAL A 404 -2.74 5.52 -22.62
C VAL A 404 -2.53 4.11 -23.21
N ASP A 405 -1.32 3.77 -23.65
CA ASP A 405 -1.01 2.40 -24.07
C ASP A 405 -1.12 1.40 -22.90
N ILE A 406 -0.70 1.81 -21.70
CA ILE A 406 -0.82 1.01 -20.47
C ILE A 406 -2.29 0.79 -20.08
N GLU A 407 -3.15 1.79 -20.23
CA GLU A 407 -4.60 1.64 -20.02
C GLU A 407 -5.20 0.52 -20.86
N ASN A 408 -4.87 0.49 -22.16
CA ASN A 408 -5.33 -0.53 -23.09
C ASN A 408 -4.79 -1.92 -22.69
N ARG A 409 -3.50 -2.00 -22.35
CA ARG A 409 -2.88 -3.24 -21.85
C ARG A 409 -3.60 -3.78 -20.61
N ILE A 410 -3.94 -2.93 -19.64
CA ILE A 410 -4.65 -3.35 -18.41
C ILE A 410 -6.03 -3.92 -18.75
N LYS A 411 -6.78 -3.26 -19.64
CA LYS A 411 -8.10 -3.74 -20.10
C LYS A 411 -7.98 -5.10 -20.79
N ASP A 412 -7.02 -5.26 -21.70
CA ASP A 412 -6.80 -6.53 -22.40
C ASP A 412 -6.43 -7.65 -21.43
N MET A 413 -5.55 -7.37 -20.46
CA MET A 413 -5.16 -8.33 -19.44
C MET A 413 -6.33 -8.71 -18.54
N ASN A 414 -7.17 -7.75 -18.15
CA ASN A 414 -8.38 -8.01 -17.36
C ASN A 414 -9.42 -8.85 -18.13
N GLY A 415 -9.47 -8.75 -19.46
CA GLY A 415 -10.31 -9.58 -20.34
C GLY A 415 -9.74 -10.98 -20.62
N ASN A 416 -8.47 -11.24 -20.28
CA ASN A 416 -7.84 -12.52 -20.55
C ASN A 416 -8.14 -13.56 -19.46
N SER A 417 -8.95 -14.57 -19.79
CA SER A 417 -9.35 -15.63 -18.87
C SER A 417 -8.21 -16.54 -18.38
N ALA A 418 -7.04 -16.52 -19.03
CA ALA A 418 -5.85 -17.21 -18.55
C ALA A 418 -5.22 -16.51 -17.33
N LEU A 419 -5.47 -15.22 -17.11
CA LEU A 419 -4.95 -14.42 -16.00
C LEU A 419 -5.96 -14.42 -14.83
N LYS A 420 -5.94 -15.51 -14.07
CA LYS A 420 -6.95 -15.83 -13.05
C LYS A 420 -6.94 -14.89 -11.85
N ASN A 421 -5.80 -14.27 -11.52
CA ASN A 421 -5.67 -13.43 -10.33
C ASN A 421 -6.23 -12.01 -10.51
N ARG A 422 -6.57 -11.62 -11.75
CA ARG A 422 -6.99 -10.25 -12.06
C ARG A 422 -8.46 -9.94 -11.73
N ASN A 423 -9.32 -10.96 -11.68
CA ASN A 423 -10.75 -10.82 -11.44
C ASN A 423 -11.21 -11.57 -10.18
N GLY A 424 -10.60 -12.73 -9.92
CA GLY A 424 -11.00 -13.63 -8.83
C GLY A 424 -12.45 -14.14 -8.92
N PRO A 425 -12.92 -14.86 -7.90
CA PRO A 425 -14.31 -15.33 -7.83
C PRO A 425 -15.32 -14.20 -7.66
N VAL A 426 -14.88 -13.04 -7.16
CA VAL A 426 -15.72 -11.83 -6.97
C VAL A 426 -15.99 -11.09 -8.29
N LYS A 427 -15.34 -11.48 -9.40
CA LYS A 427 -15.50 -10.89 -10.73
C LYS A 427 -15.26 -9.38 -10.74
N MET A 428 -14.24 -8.93 -10.01
CA MET A 428 -13.85 -7.53 -9.91
C MET A 428 -12.50 -7.34 -10.62
N PRO A 429 -12.48 -6.79 -11.84
CA PRO A 429 -11.24 -6.55 -12.57
C PRO A 429 -10.29 -5.62 -11.79
N TYR A 430 -9.00 -5.96 -11.76
CA TYR A 430 -7.98 -5.12 -11.12
C TYR A 430 -7.72 -3.88 -11.98
N MET A 431 -8.28 -2.74 -11.56
CA MET A 431 -8.20 -1.45 -12.25
C MET A 431 -7.51 -0.36 -11.43
N LEU A 432 -7.05 -0.64 -10.21
CA LEU A 432 -6.46 0.36 -9.30
C LEU A 432 -5.19 1.04 -9.85
N LEU A 433 -4.53 0.43 -10.83
CA LEU A 433 -3.36 1.00 -11.52
C LEU A 433 -3.67 1.38 -12.98
N TYR A 434 -4.94 1.53 -13.33
CA TYR A 434 -5.37 2.13 -14.59
C TYR A 434 -5.14 3.66 -14.51
N PRO A 435 -4.28 4.27 -15.34
CA PRO A 435 -3.92 5.68 -15.22
C PRO A 435 -5.08 6.67 -15.29
N ASN A 436 -6.04 6.44 -16.19
CA ASN A 436 -7.10 7.40 -16.56
C ASN A 436 -6.57 8.71 -17.18
N THR A 437 -5.38 8.65 -17.80
CA THR A 437 -4.76 9.73 -18.57
C THR A 437 -5.61 10.11 -19.79
N SER A 438 -6.27 9.14 -20.43
CA SER A 438 -7.10 9.38 -21.62
C SER A 438 -8.41 10.13 -21.35
N ASP A 439 -8.82 10.23 -20.08
CA ASP A 439 -10.04 10.92 -19.66
C ASP A 439 -9.83 12.42 -19.53
N VAL A 440 -9.86 13.11 -20.67
CA VAL A 440 -9.69 14.56 -20.73
C VAL A 440 -10.90 15.35 -20.22
N THR A 441 -12.09 14.73 -20.15
CA THR A 441 -13.30 15.38 -19.62
C THR A 441 -13.45 15.21 -18.10
N LYS A 442 -12.64 14.33 -17.49
CA LYS A 442 -12.63 13.98 -16.05
C LYS A 442 -13.93 13.32 -15.54
N GLU A 443 -14.90 13.08 -16.42
CA GLU A 443 -16.21 12.54 -16.06
C GLU A 443 -16.14 11.05 -15.70
N LYS A 444 -15.22 10.29 -16.32
CA LYS A 444 -15.14 8.84 -16.09
C LYS A 444 -14.42 8.49 -14.81
N GLY A 445 -13.47 9.31 -14.40
CA GLY A 445 -12.70 9.13 -13.16
C GLY A 445 -13.44 9.58 -11.90
N GLN A 446 -14.41 10.50 -12.01
CA GLN A 446 -15.09 11.12 -10.86
C GLN A 446 -15.84 10.08 -9.98
N GLY A 447 -15.73 10.24 -8.66
CA GLY A 447 -16.48 9.45 -7.69
C GLY A 447 -15.82 8.11 -7.35
N LEU A 448 -16.63 7.10 -7.01
CA LEU A 448 -16.17 5.76 -6.59
C LEU A 448 -16.00 4.85 -7.81
N THR A 449 -14.80 4.84 -8.39
CA THR A 449 -14.55 4.13 -9.65
C THR A 449 -13.62 2.92 -9.52
N ALA A 450 -12.86 2.82 -8.41
CA ALA A 450 -11.81 1.82 -8.21
C ALA A 450 -10.75 1.79 -9.34
N MET A 451 -10.51 2.95 -9.97
CA MET A 451 -9.54 3.15 -11.05
C MET A 451 -9.08 4.60 -11.10
N GLY A 452 -8.01 4.89 -11.82
CA GLY A 452 -7.45 6.23 -11.94
C GLY A 452 -6.26 6.42 -11.00
N ILE A 453 -5.17 6.96 -11.54
CA ILE A 453 -3.97 7.30 -10.77
C ILE A 453 -3.87 8.83 -10.72
N PRO A 454 -4.23 9.50 -9.61
CA PRO A 454 -3.94 10.91 -9.42
C PRO A 454 -2.44 11.22 -9.51
N ASN A 455 -2.09 12.47 -9.79
CA ASN A 455 -0.70 12.90 -9.72
C ASN A 455 -0.14 12.85 -8.29
N SER A 456 -0.98 13.07 -7.29
CA SER A 456 -0.59 13.33 -5.90
C SER A 456 -1.45 12.56 -4.90
N ILE A 457 -1.04 12.65 -3.63
CA ILE A 457 -1.82 12.21 -2.48
C ILE A 457 -2.86 13.30 -2.20
N SER A 458 -4.01 13.21 -2.86
CA SER A 458 -5.05 14.26 -2.87
C SER A 458 -6.22 14.01 -1.91
N ILE A 459 -6.30 12.82 -1.32
CA ILE A 459 -7.38 12.38 -0.43
C ILE A 459 -6.89 11.37 0.61
#